data_AF-A0A967WK55-F1
#
_entry.id   AF-A0A967WK55-F1
#
_cell.length_a   1.000
_cell.length_b   1.000
_cell.length_c   1.000
_cell.angle_alpha   90.00
_cell.angle_beta   90.00
_cell.angle_gamma   90.00
#
_symmetry.space_group_name_H-M   'P 1'
#
loop_
_entity.id
_entity.type
_entity.pdbx_description
1 polymer ?
#
loop_
_entity_poly.entity_id
_entity_poly.type
_entity_poly.pdbx_seq_one_letter_code
_entity_poly.pdbx_strand_id
1 'polypeptide(L)'
;KAEAVAQVDAAFLDATRPGQTLGQVFERATDVYAATGFADEWQLHHQGGPAGFEPREYVATPGSQDLVQEGQVYAWNPSITGCKSEDTILVTDSGVEVLTATDGWPMIPATASGIVYERPAILEIL
;
A
#
# COMPACT_ATOMS: atom_id res chain seq x y z
N LYS A 1 -7.68 9.62 10.45
CA LYS A 1 -8.02 8.70 9.33
C LYS A 1 -6.95 8.73 8.25
N ALA A 2 -6.56 9.91 7.71
CA ALA A 2 -5.46 10.03 6.74
C ALA A 2 -4.15 9.40 7.24
N GLU A 3 -3.72 9.71 8.47
CA GLU A 3 -2.53 9.10 9.08
C GLU A 3 -2.63 7.57 9.23
N ALA A 4 -3.81 7.07 9.61
CA ALA A 4 -4.04 5.63 9.77
C ALA A 4 -3.95 4.89 8.42
N VAL A 5 -4.59 5.42 7.37
CA VAL A 5 -4.53 4.80 6.04
C VAL A 5 -3.13 4.92 5.43
N ALA A 6 -2.41 6.02 5.67
CA ALA A 6 -1.00 6.15 5.29
C ALA A 6 -0.13 5.10 5.99
N GLN A 7 -0.39 4.81 7.27
CA GLN A 7 0.32 3.77 8.01
C GLN A 7 0.04 2.35 7.48
N VAL A 8 -1.20 2.08 7.04
CA VAL A 8 -1.55 0.82 6.35
C VAL A 8 -0.86 0.74 5.00
N ASP A 9 -0.82 1.84 4.23
CA ASP A 9 -0.16 1.88 2.93
C ASP A 9 1.35 1.65 3.03
N ALA A 10 1.99 2.25 4.04
CA ALA A 10 3.39 1.94 4.37
C ALA A 10 3.61 0.45 4.67
N ALA A 11 2.64 -0.24 5.30
CA ALA A 11 2.72 -1.67 5.54
C ALA A 11 2.61 -2.50 4.25
N PHE A 12 1.72 -2.10 3.33
CA PHE A 12 1.67 -2.69 1.98
C PHE A 12 3.00 -2.52 1.24
N LEU A 13 3.55 -1.30 1.21
CA LEU A 13 4.83 -0.99 0.57
C LEU A 13 5.99 -1.74 1.20
N ASP A 14 6.04 -1.85 2.53
CA ASP A 14 7.11 -2.56 3.23
C ASP A 14 7.06 -4.08 3.00
N ALA A 15 5.86 -4.67 3.03
CA ALA A 15 5.69 -6.10 2.86
C ALA A 15 5.85 -6.55 1.40
N THR A 16 5.64 -5.67 0.41
CA THR A 16 5.81 -5.97 -1.01
C THR A 16 7.29 -6.17 -1.34
N ARG A 17 7.77 -7.41 -1.23
CA ARG A 17 9.17 -7.81 -1.44
C ARG A 17 9.25 -9.08 -2.28
N PRO A 18 10.27 -9.24 -3.15
CA PRO A 18 10.47 -10.47 -3.91
C PRO A 18 10.41 -11.73 -3.03
N GLY A 19 9.63 -12.73 -3.46
CA GLY A 19 9.46 -13.99 -2.74
C GLY A 19 8.39 -13.99 -1.63
N GLN A 20 7.80 -12.84 -1.28
CA GLN A 20 6.58 -12.82 -0.47
C GLN A 20 5.38 -13.19 -1.33
N THR A 21 4.40 -13.89 -0.78
CA THR A 21 3.09 -14.05 -1.44
C THR A 21 2.24 -12.82 -1.24
N LEU A 22 1.33 -12.53 -2.17
CA LEU A 22 0.36 -11.44 -1.99
C LEU A 22 -0.52 -11.63 -0.75
N GLY A 23 -0.80 -12.88 -0.35
CA GLY A 23 -1.50 -13.18 0.89
C GLY A 23 -0.72 -12.73 2.13
N GLN A 24 0.61 -12.90 2.15
CA GLN A 24 1.47 -12.42 3.25
C GLN A 24 1.50 -10.89 3.29
N VAL A 25 1.59 -10.23 2.12
CA VAL A 25 1.50 -8.76 2.03
C VAL A 25 0.16 -8.28 2.60
N PHE A 26 -0.93 -8.92 2.22
CA PHE A 26 -2.27 -8.58 2.67
C PHE A 26 -2.43 -8.76 4.19
N GLU A 27 -1.93 -9.88 4.74
CA GLU A 27 -1.95 -10.17 6.18
C GLU A 27 -1.28 -9.05 6.98
N ARG A 28 -0.09 -8.60 6.56
CA ARG A 28 0.62 -7.49 7.20
C ARG A 28 -0.19 -6.20 7.20
N ALA A 29 -0.82 -5.87 6.08
CA ALA A 29 -1.65 -4.67 6.00
C ALA A 29 -2.89 -4.79 6.89
N THR A 30 -3.53 -5.96 6.95
CA THR A 30 -4.71 -6.18 7.81
C THR A 30 -4.38 -6.13 9.30
N ASP A 31 -3.18 -6.58 9.70
CA ASP A 31 -2.69 -6.38 11.08
C ASP A 31 -2.59 -4.89 11.42
N VAL A 32 -2.12 -4.07 10.47
CA VAL A 32 -1.99 -2.62 10.67
C VAL A 32 -3.34 -1.91 10.62
N TYR A 33 -4.29 -2.37 9.81
CA TYR A 33 -5.69 -1.92 9.91
C TYR A 33 -6.24 -2.13 11.33
N ALA A 34 -6.05 -3.32 11.90
CA ALA A 34 -6.49 -3.60 13.26
C ALA A 34 -5.76 -2.73 14.29
N ALA A 35 -4.43 -2.62 14.20
CA ALA A 35 -3.61 -1.84 15.12
C ALA A 35 -3.92 -0.33 15.09
N THR A 36 -4.37 0.19 13.95
CA THR A 36 -4.77 1.60 13.79
C THR A 36 -6.24 1.88 14.14
N GLY A 37 -6.98 0.86 14.60
CA GLY A 37 -8.37 1.00 15.06
C GLY A 37 -9.44 0.83 13.97
N PHE A 38 -9.07 0.25 12.82
CA PHE A 38 -9.90 0.14 11.61
C PHE A 38 -9.93 -1.30 11.07
N ALA A 39 -10.01 -2.29 11.96
CA ALA A 39 -9.81 -3.72 11.67
C ALA A 39 -10.64 -4.28 10.50
N ASP A 40 -11.85 -3.75 10.27
CA ASP A 40 -12.78 -4.27 9.25
C ASP A 40 -12.88 -3.39 7.99
N GLU A 41 -12.23 -2.22 7.95
CA GLU A 41 -12.36 -1.27 6.81
C GLU A 41 -11.83 -1.85 5.50
N TRP A 42 -10.83 -2.75 5.56
CA TRP A 42 -10.31 -3.42 4.37
C TRP A 42 -11.35 -4.29 3.65
N GLN A 43 -12.44 -4.67 4.31
CA GLN A 43 -13.51 -5.49 3.72
C GLN A 43 -14.49 -4.66 2.88
N LEU A 44 -14.47 -3.33 3.03
CA LEU A 44 -15.41 -2.42 2.36
C LEU A 44 -14.98 -2.03 0.94
N HIS A 45 -13.73 -2.32 0.57
CA HIS A 45 -13.15 -2.04 -0.73
C HIS A 45 -12.05 -3.06 -1.05
N HIS A 46 -11.70 -3.28 -2.31
CA HIS A 46 -10.50 -4.08 -2.60
C HIS A 46 -9.23 -3.29 -2.23
N GLN A 47 -8.13 -3.97 -1.91
CA GLN A 47 -6.93 -3.27 -1.42
C GLN A 47 -5.86 -3.08 -2.50
N GLY A 48 -6.13 -3.53 -3.73
CA GLY A 48 -5.25 -3.34 -4.88
C GLY A 48 -4.61 -4.65 -5.30
N GLY A 49 -3.48 -4.56 -5.99
CA GLY A 49 -2.78 -5.72 -6.52
C GLY A 49 -1.78 -5.31 -7.60
N PRO A 50 -1.27 -6.30 -8.38
CA PRO A 50 -0.39 -6.03 -9.50
C PRO A 50 -1.05 -5.10 -10.52
N ALA A 51 -0.25 -4.19 -11.08
CA ALA A 51 -0.66 -3.23 -12.09
C ALA A 51 0.25 -3.33 -13.33
N GLY A 52 -0.27 -2.98 -14.49
CA GLY A 52 0.44 -3.10 -15.75
C GLY A 52 -0.33 -2.44 -16.89
N PHE A 53 -0.86 -3.25 -17.80
CA PHE A 53 -1.76 -2.78 -18.85
C PHE A 53 -3.14 -2.45 -18.28
N GLU A 54 -3.63 -3.29 -17.39
CA GLU A 54 -4.89 -3.05 -16.67
C GLU A 54 -4.63 -2.23 -15.40
N PRO A 55 -5.62 -1.46 -14.91
CA PRO A 55 -5.51 -0.75 -13.63
C PRO A 55 -5.17 -1.70 -12.47
N ARG A 56 -5.69 -2.93 -12.55
CA ARG A 56 -5.24 -4.10 -11.80
C ARG A 56 -5.24 -5.28 -12.77
N GLU A 57 -4.10 -5.93 -12.94
CA GLU A 57 -4.03 -7.21 -13.66
C GLU A 57 -4.92 -8.25 -12.96
N TYR A 58 -4.92 -8.21 -11.63
CA TYR A 58 -5.90 -8.85 -10.76
C TYR A 58 -5.86 -8.22 -9.37
N VAL A 59 -6.89 -8.48 -8.57
CA VAL A 59 -7.01 -7.99 -7.19
C VAL A 59 -6.40 -9.02 -6.24
N ALA A 60 -5.53 -8.57 -5.34
CA ALA A 60 -5.02 -9.42 -4.27
C ALA A 60 -6.09 -9.64 -3.20
N THR A 61 -6.07 -10.83 -2.60
CA THR A 61 -7.02 -11.25 -1.56
C THR A 61 -6.28 -11.95 -0.42
N PRO A 62 -6.90 -12.07 0.77
CA PRO A 62 -6.36 -12.93 1.81
C PRO A 62 -6.06 -14.33 1.29
N GLY A 63 -4.84 -14.82 1.51
CA GLY A 63 -4.40 -16.14 1.07
C GLY A 63 -3.97 -16.26 -0.40
N SER A 64 -3.91 -15.16 -1.18
CA SER A 64 -3.35 -15.17 -2.53
C SER A 64 -1.93 -15.75 -2.55
N GLN A 65 -1.67 -16.68 -3.48
CA GLN A 65 -0.44 -17.47 -3.54
C GLN A 65 0.62 -16.91 -4.51
N ASP A 66 0.24 -15.94 -5.35
CA ASP A 66 1.16 -15.32 -6.30
C ASP A 66 2.34 -14.68 -5.57
N LEU A 67 3.54 -14.94 -6.08
CA LEU A 67 4.77 -14.38 -5.54
C LEU A 67 5.02 -13.00 -6.13
N VAL A 68 5.36 -12.06 -5.25
CA VAL A 68 5.97 -10.80 -5.64
C VAL A 68 7.33 -11.11 -6.27
N GLN A 69 7.61 -10.46 -7.40
CA GLN A 69 8.87 -10.59 -8.14
C GLN A 69 9.45 -9.20 -8.41
N GLU A 70 10.77 -9.13 -8.52
CA GLU A 70 11.47 -7.92 -8.95
C GLU A 70 10.99 -7.47 -10.34
N GLY A 71 10.89 -6.17 -10.56
CA GLY A 71 10.44 -5.56 -11.81
C GLY A 71 8.92 -5.55 -12.00
N GLN A 72 8.16 -6.13 -11.08
CA GLN A 72 6.71 -6.00 -11.06
C GLN A 72 6.28 -4.64 -10.50
N VAL A 73 5.11 -4.18 -10.95
CA VAL A 73 4.49 -2.95 -10.49
C VAL A 73 3.22 -3.29 -9.72
N TYR A 74 2.95 -2.56 -8.64
CA TYR A 74 1.75 -2.71 -7.82
C TYR A 74 1.07 -1.37 -7.62
N ALA A 75 -0.25 -1.40 -7.54
CA ALA A 75 -1.09 -0.26 -7.15
C ALA A 75 -1.95 -0.67 -5.96
N TRP A 76 -1.34 -0.63 -4.77
CA TRP A 76 -2.03 -0.79 -3.49
C TRP A 76 -2.85 0.46 -3.19
N ASN A 77 -4.07 0.26 -2.71
CA ASN A 77 -5.00 1.36 -2.51
C ASN A 77 -5.82 1.23 -1.21
N PRO A 78 -5.13 1.09 -0.06
CA PRO A 78 -5.81 1.01 1.22
C PRO A 78 -6.74 2.18 1.44
N SER A 79 -7.92 1.86 1.95
CA SER A 79 -8.96 2.83 2.28
C SER A 79 -9.52 2.62 3.67
N ILE A 80 -9.94 3.72 4.27
CA ILE A 80 -10.76 3.80 5.49
C ILE A 80 -11.89 4.75 5.11
N THR A 81 -13.14 4.43 5.41
CA THR A 81 -14.32 5.23 5.03
C THR A 81 -14.06 6.74 5.16
N GLY A 82 -14.00 7.42 4.00
CA GLY A 82 -13.71 8.84 3.85
C GLY A 82 -12.26 9.21 3.46
N CYS A 83 -11.33 8.25 3.35
CA CYS A 83 -9.93 8.49 2.99
C CYS A 83 -9.29 7.27 2.30
N LYS A 84 -8.35 7.51 1.38
CA LYS A 84 -7.57 6.50 0.68
C LYS A 84 -6.14 7.02 0.51
N SER A 85 -5.16 6.13 0.60
CA SER A 85 -3.77 6.41 0.22
C SER A 85 -3.36 5.43 -0.88
N GLU A 86 -2.68 5.92 -1.92
CA GLU A 86 -2.31 5.11 -3.08
C GLU A 86 -1.16 5.77 -3.84
N ASP A 87 -0.19 4.97 -4.22
CA ASP A 87 0.78 5.26 -5.29
C ASP A 87 1.00 3.99 -6.12
N THR A 88 1.53 4.16 -7.32
CA THR A 88 2.10 3.07 -8.10
C THR A 88 3.54 2.84 -7.66
N ILE A 89 3.89 1.59 -7.36
CA ILE A 89 5.23 1.22 -6.90
C ILE A 89 5.88 0.18 -7.80
N LEU A 90 7.19 0.29 -8.02
CA LEU A 90 8.04 -0.70 -8.69
C LEU A 90 8.77 -1.53 -7.63
N VAL A 91 8.72 -2.86 -7.75
CA VAL A 91 9.47 -3.76 -6.88
C VAL A 91 10.92 -3.85 -7.35
N THR A 92 11.85 -3.64 -6.44
CA THR A 92 13.30 -3.76 -6.65
C THR A 92 13.87 -4.92 -5.83
N ASP A 93 15.16 -5.21 -6.00
CA ASP A 93 15.91 -6.18 -5.18
C ASP A 93 15.99 -5.80 -3.69
N SER A 94 15.84 -4.52 -3.37
CA SER A 94 16.08 -3.91 -2.06
C SER A 94 14.83 -3.32 -1.43
N GLY A 95 13.70 -3.29 -2.15
CA GLY A 95 12.44 -2.78 -1.64
C GLY A 95 11.46 -2.39 -2.74
N VAL A 96 10.89 -1.21 -2.60
CA VAL A 96 9.98 -0.63 -3.58
C VAL A 96 10.35 0.81 -3.87
N GLU A 97 10.22 1.21 -5.13
CA GLU A 97 10.33 2.60 -5.59
C GLU A 97 8.93 3.15 -5.87
N VAL A 98 8.63 4.35 -5.38
CA VAL A 98 7.35 5.02 -5.61
C VAL A 98 7.42 5.80 -6.93
N LEU A 99 6.70 5.34 -7.96
CA LEU A 99 6.77 5.90 -9.32
C LEU A 99 5.91 7.16 -9.51
N THR A 100 4.88 7.33 -8.69
CA THR A 100 3.91 8.44 -8.80
C THR A 100 4.12 9.55 -7.78
N ALA A 101 5.27 9.54 -7.09
CA ALA A 101 5.67 10.62 -6.22
C ALA A 101 5.69 11.96 -6.98
N THR A 102 4.99 12.95 -6.46
CA THR A 102 4.79 14.26 -7.11
C THR A 102 5.51 15.33 -6.32
N ASP A 103 6.39 16.08 -6.99
CA ASP A 103 7.15 17.17 -6.34
C ASP A 103 6.21 18.27 -5.82
N GLY A 104 6.53 18.77 -4.62
CA GLY A 104 5.72 19.78 -3.92
C GLY A 104 4.37 19.28 -3.36
N TRP A 105 4.05 17.98 -3.48
CA TRP A 105 2.84 17.43 -2.85
C TRP A 105 3.03 17.27 -1.33
N PRO A 106 2.04 17.59 -0.48
CA PRO A 106 2.16 17.37 0.96
C PRO A 106 2.17 15.87 1.29
N MET A 107 2.98 15.47 2.26
CA MET A 107 3.21 14.07 2.62
C MET A 107 2.93 13.80 4.10
N ILE A 108 2.58 12.55 4.41
CA ILE A 108 2.45 12.00 5.76
C ILE A 108 3.57 10.95 5.92
N PRO A 109 4.49 11.13 6.89
CA PRO A 109 5.48 10.11 7.20
C PRO A 109 4.82 8.96 7.95
N ALA A 110 4.93 7.75 7.42
CA ALA A 110 4.50 6.51 8.07
C ALA A 110 5.68 5.57 8.24
N THR A 111 5.75 4.81 9.34
CA THR A 111 6.92 3.97 9.65
C THR A 111 6.56 2.49 9.63
N ALA A 112 7.28 1.69 8.83
CA ALA A 112 7.16 0.24 8.82
C ALA A 112 8.56 -0.39 8.87
N SER A 113 8.76 -1.39 9.73
CA SER A 113 10.06 -2.06 9.93
C SER A 113 11.24 -1.12 10.20
N GLY A 114 10.98 0.05 10.81
CA GLY A 114 12.00 1.08 11.09
C GLY A 114 12.37 1.97 9.89
N ILE A 115 11.69 1.80 8.75
CA ILE A 115 11.84 2.61 7.53
C ILE A 115 10.68 3.59 7.46
N VAL A 116 10.96 4.84 7.08
CA VAL A 116 9.94 5.86 6.82
C VAL A 116 9.50 5.78 5.36
N TYR A 117 8.20 5.67 5.16
CA TYR A 117 7.52 5.74 3.88
C TYR A 117 6.71 7.04 3.84
N GLU A 118 7.08 7.94 2.92
CA GLU A 118 6.31 9.15 2.67
C GLU A 118 5.07 8.79 1.85
N ARG A 119 3.88 9.01 2.41
CA ARG A 119 2.60 8.74 1.74
C ARG A 119 1.86 10.05 1.44
N PRO A 120 1.10 10.13 0.34
CA PRO A 120 0.45 11.38 -0.05
C PRO A 120 -0.56 11.84 1.01
N ALA A 121 -0.41 13.10 1.45
CA ALA A 121 -1.40 13.78 2.28
C ALA A 121 -2.53 14.36 1.42
N ILE A 122 -3.58 14.84 2.09
CA ILE A 122 -4.62 15.66 1.45
C ILE A 122 -4.03 17.05 1.20
N LEU A 123 -4.07 17.53 -0.05
CA LEU A 123 -3.73 18.91 -0.37
C LEU A 123 -4.89 19.84 0.01
N GLU A 124 -4.62 20.76 0.93
CA GLU A 124 -5.55 21.81 1.33
C GLU A 124 -5.16 23.13 0.65
N ILE A 125 -6.09 23.72 -0.10
CA ILE A 125 -5.92 25.06 -0.70
C ILE A 125 -6.76 26.02 0.14
N LEU A 126 -6.09 26.95 0.83
CA LEU A 126 -6.70 28.01 1.63
C LEU A 126 -7.17 29.19 0.76
#